data_AF-A0A849QSZ0-F1
#
_entry.id   AF-A0A849QSZ0-F1
#
_cell.length_a   1.000
_cell.length_b   1.000
_cell.length_c   1.000
_cell.angle_alpha   90.00
_cell.angle_beta   90.00
_cell.angle_gamma   90.00
#
_symmetry.space_group_name_H-M   'P 1'
#
loop_
_entity.id
_entity.type
_entity.pdbx_description
1 polymer ?
#
loop_
_entity_poly.entity_id
_entity_poly.type
_entity_poly.pdbx_seq_one_letter_code
_entity_poly.pdbx_strand_id
1 'polypeptide(L)' 'MPELQKNYHDAKMERDKELYERQIRIVDTQIDRLVYDLYGLTEEEVRVVENS' A
#
# COMPACT_ATOMS: atom_id res chain seq x y z
N MET A 1 2.99 -7.41 5.53
CA MET A 1 2.34 -7.54 4.20
C MET A 1 1.73 -8.92 3.95
N PRO A 2 2.45 -10.06 4.10
CA PRO A 2 1.87 -11.37 3.78
C PRO A 2 0.70 -11.77 4.70
N GLU A 3 0.80 -11.46 6.00
CA GLU A 3 -0.25 -11.79 6.97
C GLU A 3 -1.53 -10.96 6.77
N LEU A 4 -1.41 -9.69 6.40
CA LEU A 4 -2.56 -8.82 6.08
C LEU A 4 -3.31 -9.29 4.83
N GLN A 5 -2.57 -9.68 3.78
CA GLN A 5 -3.16 -10.26 2.57
C GLN A 5 -3.82 -11.61 2.86
N LYS A 6 -3.19 -12.46 3.68
CA LYS A 6 -3.76 -13.73 4.11
C LYS A 6 -5.06 -13.53 4.89
N ASN A 7 -5.08 -12.60 5.85
CA ASN A 7 -6.27 -12.27 6.64
C ASN A 7 -7.39 -11.65 5.79
N TYR A 8 -7.06 -10.87 4.76
CA TYR A 8 -8.03 -10.38 3.77
C TYR A 8 -8.69 -11.53 2.98
N HIS A 9 -7.89 -12.49 2.52
CA HIS A 9 -8.40 -13.66 1.80
C HIS A 9 -9.21 -14.61 2.70
N ASP A 10 -8.83 -14.75 3.96
CA ASP A 10 -9.52 -15.60 4.95
C ASP A 10 -10.76 -14.93 5.57
N ALA A 11 -10.92 -13.60 5.42
CA ALA A 11 -12.05 -12.86 5.94
C ALA A 11 -13.36 -13.26 5.24
N LYS A 12 -14.32 -13.78 6.02
CA LYS A 12 -15.64 -14.22 5.51
C LYS A 12 -16.69 -13.12 5.46
N MET A 13 -16.46 -11.99 6.15
CA MET A 13 -17.36 -10.84 6.18
C MET A 13 -16.76 -9.67 5.38
N GLU A 14 -17.60 -9.02 4.56
CA GLU A 14 -17.18 -7.93 3.68
C GLU A 14 -16.58 -6.73 4.43
N ARG A 15 -17.09 -6.45 5.64
CA ARG A 15 -16.58 -5.38 6.50
C ARG A 15 -15.15 -5.63 6.99
N ASP A 16 -14.80 -6.89 7.24
CA ASP A 16 -13.44 -7.24 7.67
C ASP A 16 -12.47 -7.13 6.48
N LYS A 17 -12.93 -7.49 5.29
CA LYS A 17 -12.18 -7.26 4.05
C LYS A 17 -11.90 -5.78 3.80
N GLU A 18 -12.90 -4.91 3.93
CA GLU A 18 -12.69 -3.45 3.81
C GLU A 18 -11.67 -2.91 4.81
N LEU A 19 -11.70 -3.42 6.06
CA LEU A 19 -10.75 -3.03 7.10
C LEU A 19 -9.32 -3.47 6.76
N TYR A 20 -9.13 -4.69 6.27
CA TYR A 20 -7.83 -5.17 5.84
C TYR A 20 -7.35 -4.49 4.56
N GLU A 21 -8.22 -4.24 3.59
CA GLU A 21 -7.88 -3.54 2.36
C GLU A 21 -7.42 -2.10 2.63
N ARG A 22 -8.09 -1.39 3.56
CA ARG A 22 -7.66 -0.05 3.97
C ARG A 22 -6.29 -0.07 4.64
N GLN A 23 -6.03 -1.07 5.50
CA GLN A 23 -4.72 -1.23 6.13
C GLN A 23 -3.63 -1.57 5.11
N ILE A 24 -3.93 -2.43 4.14
CA ILE A 24 -3.01 -2.76 3.04
C ILE A 24 -2.66 -1.49 2.28
N ARG A 25 -3.64 -0.69 1.86
CA ARG A 25 -3.41 0.59 1.16
C ARG A 25 -2.54 1.56 1.95
N ILE A 26 -2.77 1.68 3.27
CA ILE A 26 -1.97 2.55 4.14
C ILE A 26 -0.51 2.07 4.21
N VAL A 27 -0.28 0.76 4.26
CA VAL A 27 1.08 0.22 4.30
C VAL A 27 1.75 0.33 2.94
N ASP A 28 1.02 0.14 1.83
CA ASP A 28 1.52 0.32 0.46
C ASP A 28 2.06 1.73 0.26
N THR A 29 1.27 2.77 0.57
CA THR A 29 1.71 4.16 0.44
C THR A 29 2.91 4.48 1.35
N GLN A 30 3.05 3.82 2.49
CA GLN A 30 4.23 3.97 3.33
C GLN A 30 5.46 3.32 2.70
N ILE A 31 5.30 2.16 2.05
CA ILE A 31 6.37 1.50 1.30
C ILE A 31 6.78 2.38 0.12
N ASP A 32 5.83 2.92 -0.65
CA ASP A 32 6.13 3.78 -1.80
C ASP A 32 6.97 4.98 -1.37
N ARG A 33 6.60 5.64 -0.27
CA ARG A 33 7.40 6.74 0.31
C ARG A 33 8.79 6.29 0.72
N LEU A 34 8.93 5.16 1.41
CA LEU A 34 10.25 4.63 1.78
C LEU A 34 11.09 4.30 0.55
N VAL A 35 10.47 3.79 -0.52
CA VAL A 35 11.13 3.50 -1.79
C VAL A 35 11.60 4.81 -2.44
N TYR A 36 10.74 5.81 -2.51
CA TYR A 36 11.09 7.13 -3.04
C TYR A 36 12.23 7.78 -2.26
N ASP A 37 12.18 7.71 -0.94
CA ASP A 37 13.24 8.22 -0.06
C ASP A 37 14.56 7.46 -0.26
N LEU A 38 14.50 6.12 -0.41
CA LEU A 38 15.69 5.28 -0.62
C LEU A 38 16.38 5.58 -1.95
N TYR A 39 15.60 5.82 -3.00
CA TYR A 39 16.10 6.18 -4.32
C TYR A 39 16.33 7.69 -4.49
N GLY A 40 15.98 8.50 -3.48
CA GLY A 40 16.15 9.95 -3.50
C GLY A 40 15.30 10.67 -4.55
N LEU A 41 14.12 10.14 -4.87
CA LEU A 41 13.24 10.74 -5.87
C LEU A 41 12.74 12.10 -5.41
N THR A 42 12.71 13.04 -6.36
CA THR A 42 12.07 14.34 -6.20
C THR A 42 10.55 14.23 -6.37
N GLU A 43 9.80 15.21 -5.86
CA GLU A 43 8.33 15.27 -6.01
C GLU A 43 7.87 15.25 -7.48
N GLU A 44 8.72 15.65 -8.42
CA GLU A 44 8.43 15.56 -9.85
C GLU A 44 8.53 14.12 -10.36
N GLU A 45 9.59 13.40 -9.99
CA GLU A 45 9.78 11.99 -10.36
C GLU A 45 8.71 11.10 -9.73
N VAL A 46 8.34 11.35 -8.46
CA VAL A 46 7.23 10.67 -7.80
C VAL A 46 5.92 10.87 -8.57
N ARG A 47 5.62 12.10 -9.00
CA ARG A 47 4.43 12.39 -9.81
C ARG A 47 4.44 11.63 -11.14
N VAL A 48 5.59 11.49 -11.79
CA VAL A 48 5.69 10.73 -13.05
C VAL A 48 5.40 9.24 -12.81
N VAL A 49 5.92 8.67 -11.72
CA VAL A 49 5.69 7.26 -11.36
C VAL A 49 4.22 6.99 -11.02
N GLU A 50 3.58 7.87 -10.24
CA GLU A 50 2.19 7.74 -9.82
C GLU A 50 1.16 7.99 -10.96
N ASN A 51 1.57 8.64 -12.05
CA ASN A 51 0.71 8.92 -13.21
C ASN A 51 0.98 8.02 -14.43
N SER A 52 1.87 7.02 -14.31
CA SER A 52 2.22 6.08 -15.39
C SER A 52 1.37 4.81 -15.42
#